data_AF-A0A850ULE9-F1
#
_entry.id   AF-A0A850ULE9-F1
#
_cell.length_a   1.000
_cell.length_b   1.000
_cell.length_c   1.000
_cell.angle_alpha   90.00
_cell.angle_beta   90.00
_cell.angle_gamma   90.00
#
_symmetry.space_group_name_H-M   'P 1'
#
loop_
_entity.id
_entity.type
_entity.pdbx_description
1 polymer ?
#
loop_
_entity_poly.entity_id
_entity_poly.type
_entity_poly.pdbx_seq_one_letter_code
_entity_poly.pdbx_strand_id
1 'polypeptide(L)'
;MIGNGLRPGVWSEFKQRFGVGHICELYAASDGNIGFSNILNFDNTVGFSLIPWALVEYAHDTGAPLRNSQGFMQKGDCYFNTGDLLRDIGFGHVQFVDRLGDTYRWKGENVSTTEVENVLLGHPQVAEVVAYGVEIHNTNGRAGM
;
A
#
# COMPACT_ATOMS: atom_id res chain seq x y z
N MET A 1 -20.07 -1.15 -5.15
CA MET A 1 -19.29 0.11 -5.08
C MET A 1 -18.05 -0.04 -5.95
N ILE A 2 -17.59 1.03 -6.61
CA ILE A 2 -16.29 1.08 -7.28
C ILE A 2 -15.36 1.94 -6.41
N GLY A 3 -14.21 1.40 -6.02
CA GLY A 3 -13.24 2.02 -5.12
C GLY A 3 -11.86 2.17 -5.75
N ASN A 4 -10.93 2.78 -5.01
CA ASN A 4 -9.54 2.95 -5.39
C ASN A 4 -8.59 2.55 -4.24
N GLY A 5 -8.60 1.27 -3.88
CA GLY A 5 -7.71 0.66 -2.90
C GLY A 5 -8.19 0.80 -1.46
N LEU A 6 -9.43 0.43 -1.15
CA LEU A 6 -9.87 0.37 0.26
C LEU A 6 -8.94 -0.56 1.06
N ARG A 7 -8.57 -0.15 2.28
CA ARG A 7 -7.64 -0.90 3.13
C ARG A 7 -8.23 -2.24 3.56
N PRO A 8 -7.47 -3.35 3.50
CA PRO A 8 -7.94 -4.69 3.90
C PRO A 8 -8.63 -4.75 5.26
N GLY A 9 -8.12 -4.03 6.27
CA GLY A 9 -8.70 -4.02 7.61
C GLY A 9 -10.10 -3.40 7.69
N VAL A 10 -10.46 -2.54 6.72
CA VAL A 10 -11.70 -1.74 6.74
C VAL A 10 -12.82 -2.40 5.92
N TRP A 11 -12.51 -3.33 5.00
CA TRP A 11 -13.49 -3.90 4.07
C TRP A 11 -14.70 -4.52 4.75
N SER A 12 -14.46 -5.42 5.71
CA SER A 12 -15.52 -6.18 6.37
C SER A 12 -16.48 -5.26 7.11
N GLU A 13 -15.94 -4.32 7.89
CA GLU A 13 -16.71 -3.32 8.62
C GLU A 13 -17.49 -2.40 7.68
N PHE A 14 -16.84 -1.97 6.59
CA PHE A 14 -17.47 -1.13 5.58
C PHE A 14 -18.66 -1.83 4.89
N LYS A 15 -18.46 -3.08 4.43
CA LYS A 15 -19.53 -3.88 3.83
C LYS A 15 -20.71 -4.06 4.79
N GLN A 16 -20.43 -4.39 6.04
CA GLN A 16 -21.44 -4.58 7.07
C GLN A 16 -22.19 -3.27 7.37
N ARG A 17 -21.47 -2.18 7.57
CA ARG A 17 -22.02 -0.88 7.96
C ARG A 17 -22.95 -0.29 6.89
N PHE A 18 -22.58 -0.44 5.62
CA PHE A 18 -23.30 0.20 4.50
C PHE A 18 -24.11 -0.78 3.65
N GLY A 19 -24.14 -2.08 4.00
CA GLY A 19 -24.88 -3.09 3.24
C GLY A 19 -24.33 -3.31 1.83
N VAL A 20 -23.01 -3.17 1.64
CA VAL A 20 -22.37 -3.30 0.32
C VAL A 20 -21.99 -4.75 0.05
N GLY A 21 -22.71 -5.42 -0.86
CA GLY A 21 -22.40 -6.80 -1.24
C GLY A 21 -21.20 -6.96 -2.16
N HIS A 22 -20.87 -5.94 -2.94
CA HIS A 22 -19.80 -5.98 -3.94
C HIS A 22 -18.91 -4.73 -3.90
N ILE A 23 -17.60 -4.95 -3.82
CA ILE A 23 -16.56 -3.92 -3.90
C ILE A 23 -15.70 -4.25 -5.12
N CYS A 24 -15.76 -3.38 -6.14
CA CYS A 24 -14.90 -3.45 -7.31
C CYS A 24 -13.80 -2.42 -7.13
N GLU A 25 -12.57 -2.88 -6.93
CA GLU A 25 -11.40 -2.01 -6.83
C GLU A 25 -10.76 -1.81 -8.20
N LEU A 26 -10.21 -0.62 -8.40
CA LEU A 26 -9.32 -0.29 -9.50
C LEU A 26 -8.03 0.24 -8.90
N TYR A 27 -6.90 -0.20 -9.44
CA TYR A 27 -5.59 0.36 -9.11
C TYR A 27 -4.82 0.61 -10.40
N ALA A 28 -4.31 1.82 -10.58
CA ALA A 28 -3.47 2.20 -11.70
C ALA A 28 -2.65 3.44 -11.32
N ALA A 29 -1.49 3.59 -11.95
CA ALA A 29 -0.70 4.83 -11.90
C ALA A 29 -0.91 5.61 -13.20
N SER A 30 -1.05 6.94 -13.13
CA SER A 30 -1.22 7.78 -14.33
C SER A 30 -0.05 7.67 -15.31
N ASP A 31 1.16 7.48 -14.77
CA ASP A 31 2.40 7.32 -15.56
C ASP A 31 2.72 5.85 -15.85
N GLY A 32 1.91 4.92 -15.35
CA GLY A 32 2.07 3.48 -15.55
C GLY A 32 1.21 2.95 -16.69
N ASN A 33 1.67 1.89 -17.35
CA ASN A 33 0.90 1.19 -18.39
C ASN A 33 0.17 -0.06 -17.87
N ILE A 34 0.23 -0.33 -16.56
CA ILE A 34 -0.41 -1.47 -15.91
C ILE A 34 -1.49 -0.98 -14.95
N GLY A 35 -2.65 -1.63 -15.02
CA GLY A 35 -3.73 -1.49 -14.06
C GLY A 35 -4.18 -2.85 -13.55
N PHE A 36 -4.75 -2.84 -12.35
CA PHE A 36 -5.33 -3.99 -11.67
C PHE A 36 -6.81 -3.70 -11.41
N SER A 37 -7.64 -4.72 -11.52
CA SER A 37 -9.07 -4.58 -11.26
C SER A 37 -9.64 -5.81 -10.55
N ASN A 38 -10.38 -5.57 -9.48
CA ASN A 38 -11.09 -6.61 -8.73
C ASN A 38 -12.52 -6.81 -9.26
N ILE A 39 -12.64 -7.20 -10.53
CA ILE A 39 -13.93 -7.52 -11.13
C ILE A 39 -14.55 -8.83 -10.60
N LEU A 40 -13.72 -9.71 -10.02
CA LEU A 40 -14.14 -11.00 -9.48
C LEU A 40 -14.71 -10.90 -8.05
N ASN A 41 -14.71 -9.68 -7.46
CA ASN A 41 -15.23 -9.40 -6.12
C ASN A 41 -14.55 -10.25 -5.02
N PHE A 42 -13.24 -10.46 -5.13
CA PHE A 42 -12.45 -11.05 -4.06
C PHE A 42 -12.21 -10.03 -2.95
N ASP A 43 -12.20 -10.48 -1.71
CA ASP A 43 -12.00 -9.58 -0.58
C ASP A 43 -10.53 -9.15 -0.44
N ASN A 44 -10.33 -7.90 -0.02
CA ASN A 44 -9.05 -7.34 0.40
C ASN A 44 -7.97 -7.29 -0.71
N THR A 45 -8.37 -7.04 -1.95
CA THR A 45 -7.48 -7.01 -3.11
C THR A 45 -7.83 -5.88 -4.06
N VAL A 46 -6.81 -5.28 -4.68
CA VAL A 46 -7.01 -4.37 -5.81
C VAL A 46 -7.23 -5.12 -7.14
N GLY A 47 -7.16 -6.46 -7.07
CA GLY A 47 -7.46 -7.37 -8.16
C GLY A 47 -6.22 -7.86 -8.87
N PHE A 48 -6.42 -8.25 -10.13
CA PHE A 48 -5.41 -8.82 -11.01
C PHE A 48 -5.25 -7.97 -12.27
N SER A 49 -4.15 -8.18 -12.99
CA SER A 49 -3.93 -7.58 -14.31
C SER A 49 -3.97 -8.63 -15.42
N LEU A 50 -4.43 -8.23 -16.60
CA LEU A 50 -4.49 -9.09 -17.79
C LEU A 50 -3.17 -9.13 -18.57
N ILE A 51 -2.27 -8.21 -18.29
CA ILE A 51 -0.95 -8.13 -18.93
C ILE A 51 0.13 -8.67 -17.98
N PRO A 52 1.24 -9.23 -18.49
CA PRO A 52 2.31 -9.74 -17.64
C PRO A 52 2.90 -8.65 -16.73
N TRP A 53 3.11 -9.00 -15.47
CA TRP A 53 3.70 -8.13 -14.46
C TRP A 53 4.59 -8.94 -13.51
N ALA A 54 5.46 -8.24 -12.79
CA ALA A 54 6.24 -8.80 -11.70
C ALA A 54 6.38 -7.74 -10.60
N LEU A 55 6.39 -8.17 -9.35
CA LEU A 55 6.77 -7.30 -8.23
C LEU A 55 8.28 -7.36 -8.04
N VAL A 56 8.86 -6.21 -7.72
CA VAL A 56 10.25 -6.09 -7.36
C VAL A 56 10.32 -5.99 -5.83
N GLU A 57 11.07 -6.90 -5.21
CA GLU A 57 11.32 -6.82 -3.77
C GLU A 57 12.11 -5.56 -3.42
N TYR A 58 11.86 -4.99 -2.24
CA TYR A 58 12.53 -3.76 -1.81
C TYR A 58 13.08 -3.87 -0.38
N ALA A 59 14.18 -3.17 -0.14
CA ALA A 59 14.81 -3.05 1.16
C ALA A 59 14.05 -2.04 2.02
N HIS A 60 13.46 -2.50 3.12
CA HIS A 60 12.59 -1.72 4.00
C HIS A 60 13.27 -0.46 4.58
N ASP A 61 14.58 -0.51 4.78
CA ASP A 61 15.37 0.56 5.40
C ASP A 61 15.75 1.69 4.43
N THR A 62 16.15 1.32 3.21
CA THR A 62 16.67 2.27 2.21
C THR A 62 15.64 2.66 1.16
N GLY A 63 14.52 1.94 1.07
CA GLY A 63 13.56 2.10 -0.03
C GLY A 63 14.11 1.64 -1.38
N ALA A 64 15.32 1.06 -1.40
CA ALA A 64 15.96 0.63 -2.63
C ALA A 64 15.49 -0.78 -3.00
N PRO A 65 15.22 -1.06 -4.28
CA PRO A 65 14.89 -2.40 -4.71
C PRO A 65 16.06 -3.38 -4.50
N LEU A 66 15.72 -4.59 -4.06
CA LEU A 66 16.68 -5.65 -3.82
C LEU A 66 17.23 -6.22 -5.13
N ARG A 67 18.54 -6.45 -5.13
CA ARG A 67 19.30 -6.95 -6.27
C ARG A 67 19.93 -8.29 -5.93
N ASN A 68 19.98 -9.19 -6.91
CA ASN A 68 20.68 -10.47 -6.78
C ASN A 68 22.21 -10.27 -6.82
N SER A 69 22.96 -11.36 -6.66
CA SER A 69 24.44 -11.36 -6.65
C SER A 69 25.09 -10.86 -7.94
N GLN A 70 24.34 -10.76 -9.03
CA GLN A 70 24.77 -10.23 -10.33
C GLN A 70 24.37 -8.75 -10.52
N GLY A 71 23.75 -8.12 -9.52
CA GLY A 71 23.31 -6.72 -9.56
C GLY A 71 21.93 -6.49 -10.20
N PHE A 72 21.26 -7.54 -10.66
CA PHE A 72 19.93 -7.46 -11.26
C PHE A 72 18.85 -7.45 -10.18
N MET A 73 17.88 -6.55 -10.30
CA MET A 73 16.59 -6.75 -9.64
C MET A 73 15.84 -7.87 -10.39
N GLN A 74 15.17 -8.77 -9.67
CA GLN A 74 14.44 -9.87 -10.32
C GLN A 74 13.20 -9.29 -11.06
N LYS A 75 12.92 -9.49 -12.36
CA LYS A 75 13.73 -9.99 -13.48
C LYS A 75 13.53 -9.11 -14.74
N GLY A 76 14.58 -8.42 -15.21
CA GLY A 76 14.63 -7.83 -16.58
C GLY A 76 15.25 -6.42 -16.78
N ASP A 77 15.85 -5.84 -15.74
CA ASP A 77 16.69 -4.61 -15.74
C ASP A 77 16.05 -3.23 -15.92
N CYS A 78 14.73 -3.15 -16.07
CA CYS A 78 13.97 -1.90 -15.95
C CYS A 78 12.65 -2.17 -15.23
N TYR A 79 12.24 -1.24 -14.37
CA TYR A 79 10.97 -1.30 -13.65
C TYR A 79 10.38 0.10 -13.61
N PHE A 80 9.05 0.15 -13.53
CA PHE A 80 8.32 1.37 -13.25
C PHE A 80 8.07 1.43 -11.74
N ASN A 81 8.63 2.44 -11.07
CA ASN A 81 8.39 2.65 -9.64
C ASN A 81 7.07 3.41 -9.46
N THR A 82 6.01 2.72 -9.05
CA THR A 82 4.71 3.36 -8.76
C THR A 82 4.77 4.20 -7.48
N GLY A 83 5.74 3.94 -6.60
CA GLY A 83 5.77 4.47 -5.25
C GLY A 83 4.78 3.78 -4.32
N ASP A 84 4.24 2.61 -4.69
CA ASP A 84 3.29 1.87 -3.86
C ASP A 84 3.86 0.50 -3.46
N LEU A 85 3.65 0.13 -2.21
CA LEU A 85 3.95 -1.18 -1.68
C LEU A 85 2.75 -2.09 -1.93
N LEU A 86 2.98 -3.15 -2.71
CA LEU A 86 1.99 -4.16 -3.03
C LEU A 86 2.42 -5.50 -2.45
N ARG A 87 1.44 -6.34 -2.11
CA ARG A 87 1.64 -7.71 -1.65
C ARG A 87 0.97 -8.67 -2.62
N ASP A 88 1.73 -9.64 -3.12
CA ASP A 88 1.16 -10.78 -3.83
C ASP A 88 0.36 -11.63 -2.84
N ILE A 89 -0.91 -11.91 -3.18
CA ILE A 89 -1.80 -12.74 -2.38
C ILE A 89 -2.19 -14.04 -3.11
N GLY A 90 -1.55 -14.34 -4.24
CA GLY A 90 -1.77 -15.53 -5.05
C GLY A 90 -2.79 -15.34 -6.17
N PHE A 91 -2.85 -16.31 -7.09
CA PHE A 91 -3.75 -16.32 -8.26
C PHE A 91 -3.68 -15.04 -9.12
N GLY A 92 -2.50 -14.40 -9.17
CA GLY A 92 -2.29 -13.16 -9.92
C GLY A 92 -2.98 -11.93 -9.30
N HIS A 93 -3.46 -12.03 -8.06
CA HIS A 93 -4.06 -10.93 -7.33
C HIS A 93 -3.03 -10.25 -6.44
N VAL A 94 -3.17 -8.93 -6.30
CA VAL A 94 -2.33 -8.15 -5.40
C VAL A 94 -3.18 -7.35 -4.42
N GLN A 95 -2.62 -7.13 -3.25
CA GLN A 95 -3.19 -6.30 -2.21
C GLN A 95 -2.37 -5.01 -2.10
N PHE A 96 -3.06 -3.87 -2.05
CA PHE A 96 -2.43 -2.60 -1.71
C PHE A 96 -2.05 -2.62 -0.22
N VAL A 97 -0.78 -2.33 0.08
CA VAL A 97 -0.27 -2.30 1.45
C VAL A 97 -0.11 -0.87 1.92
N ASP A 98 0.68 -0.07 1.20
CA ASP A 98 1.01 1.30 1.61
C ASP A 98 1.55 2.13 0.43
N ARG A 99 1.68 3.44 0.61
CA ARG A 99 2.42 4.31 -0.31
C ARG A 99 3.82 4.57 0.23
N LEU A 100 4.83 4.23 -0.56
CA LEU A 100 6.22 4.53 -0.27
C LEU A 100 6.42 6.05 -0.24
N GLY A 101 6.88 6.56 0.90
CA GLY A 101 7.01 7.99 1.18
C GLY A 101 6.02 8.53 2.20
N ASP A 102 4.95 7.79 2.51
CA ASP A 102 4.07 8.11 3.64
C ASP A 102 4.69 7.71 4.99
N THR A 103 5.86 7.04 5.00
CA THR A 103 6.66 6.82 6.21
C THR A 103 7.39 8.10 6.64
N TYR A 104 7.58 8.26 7.94
CA TYR A 104 8.40 9.35 8.49
C TYR A 104 9.43 8.82 9.48
N ARG A 105 10.54 9.55 9.64
CA ARG A 105 11.61 9.16 10.56
C ARG A 105 11.57 9.99 11.83
N TRP A 106 11.31 9.37 12.98
CA TRP A 106 11.29 10.05 14.28
C TRP A 106 12.34 9.47 15.21
N LYS A 107 13.21 10.33 15.77
CA LYS A 107 14.26 9.94 16.71
C LYS A 107 15.16 8.78 16.25
N GLY A 108 15.34 8.61 14.94
CA GLY A 108 16.17 7.55 14.38
C GLY A 108 15.38 6.39 13.79
N GLU A 109 14.12 6.24 14.16
CA GLU A 109 13.26 5.12 13.79
C GLU A 109 12.39 5.46 12.58
N ASN A 110 12.23 4.52 11.66
CA ASN A 110 11.25 4.62 10.58
C ASN A 110 9.87 4.25 11.12
N VAL A 111 8.89 5.14 10.92
CA VAL A 111 7.52 4.97 11.38
C VAL A 111 6.60 4.90 10.16
N SER A 112 5.80 3.82 10.07
CA SER A 112 4.73 3.70 9.08
C SER A 112 3.48 4.42 9.59
N THR A 113 2.99 5.39 8.81
CA THR A 113 1.70 6.04 9.08
C THR A 113 0.57 5.04 9.06
N THR A 114 0.60 4.07 8.13
CA THR A 114 -0.37 2.98 8.04
C THR A 114 -0.41 2.13 9.32
N GLU A 115 0.75 1.78 9.89
CA GLU A 115 0.79 1.03 11.15
C GLU A 115 0.17 1.83 12.30
N VAL A 116 0.53 3.12 12.42
CA VAL A 116 -0.02 4.03 13.44
C VAL A 116 -1.53 4.18 13.29
N GLU A 117 -2.03 4.38 12.07
CA GLU A 117 -3.45 4.49 11.76
C GLU A 117 -4.20 3.21 12.12
N ASN A 118 -3.67 2.02 11.76
CA ASN A 118 -4.30 0.74 12.08
C ASN A 118 -4.42 0.51 13.59
N VAL A 119 -3.41 0.91 14.38
CA VAL A 119 -3.48 0.83 15.85
C VAL A 119 -4.57 1.73 16.40
N LEU A 120 -4.66 2.97 15.90
CA LEU A 120 -5.65 3.95 16.36
C LEU A 120 -7.08 3.59 15.92
N LEU A 121 -7.25 3.02 14.72
CA LEU A 121 -8.53 2.50 14.21
C LEU A 121 -9.06 1.34 15.05
N GLY A 122 -8.21 0.63 15.80
CA GLY A 122 -8.66 -0.39 16.74
C GLY A 122 -9.51 0.13 17.91
N HIS A 123 -9.57 1.46 18.11
CA HIS A 123 -10.36 2.06 19.17
C HIS A 123 -11.83 2.25 18.74
N PRO A 124 -12.83 1.75 19.50
CA PRO A 124 -14.23 1.67 19.05
C PRO A 124 -14.92 3.04 18.86
N GLN A 125 -14.33 4.13 19.37
CA GLN A 125 -14.84 5.49 19.18
C GLN A 125 -14.21 6.23 18.00
N VAL A 126 -13.20 5.64 17.36
CA VAL A 126 -12.47 6.26 16.25
C VAL A 126 -13.05 5.73 14.95
N ALA A 127 -13.62 6.61 14.14
CA ALA A 127 -14.23 6.22 12.87
C ALA A 127 -13.22 6.17 11.73
N GLU A 128 -12.28 7.13 11.69
CA GLU A 128 -11.26 7.29 10.65
C GLU A 128 -10.01 7.90 11.29
N VAL A 129 -8.84 7.57 10.74
CA VAL A 129 -7.55 8.11 11.18
C VAL A 129 -6.71 8.41 9.95
N VAL A 130 -6.00 9.55 10.00
CA VAL A 130 -4.93 9.89 9.07
C VAL A 130 -3.72 10.28 9.91
N ALA A 131 -2.58 9.65 9.66
CA ALA A 131 -1.31 9.97 10.30
C ALA A 131 -0.34 10.53 9.26
N TYR A 132 0.46 11.53 9.65
CA TYR A 132 1.51 12.05 8.79
C TYR A 132 2.68 12.61 9.60
N GLY A 133 3.85 12.64 8.97
CA GLY A 133 5.03 13.25 9.59
C GLY A 133 4.98 14.77 9.55
N VAL A 134 5.32 15.45 10.63
CA VAL A 134 5.51 16.90 10.69
C VAL A 134 6.95 17.21 11.08
N GLU A 135 7.58 18.13 10.37
CA GLU A 135 8.93 18.60 10.71
C GLU A 135 8.87 19.41 12.01
N ILE A 136 9.70 19.05 12.98
CA ILE A 136 9.78 19.76 14.26
C ILE A 136 11.07 20.58 14.28
N HIS A 137 10.93 21.87 14.58
CA HIS A 137 12.04 22.81 14.60
C HIS A 137 13.18 22.34 15.51
N ASN A 138 14.42 22.49 15.04
CA ASN A 138 15.65 22.05 15.72
C ASN A 138 15.72 20.53 16.03
N THR A 139 15.05 19.70 15.24
CA THR A 139 15.17 18.23 15.35
C THR A 139 15.52 17.60 14.01
N ASN A 140 16.16 16.43 14.04
CA ASN A 140 16.40 15.63 12.86
C ASN A 140 15.23 14.66 12.65
N GLY A 141 14.48 14.86 11.56
CA GLY A 141 13.37 13.99 11.16
C GLY A 141 12.00 14.67 11.26
N ARG A 142 10.95 13.85 11.23
CA ARG A 142 9.54 14.27 11.32
C ARG A 142 8.88 13.49 12.46
N ALA A 143 8.04 14.14 13.25
CA ALA A 143 7.24 13.50 14.30
C ALA A 143 5.85 13.15 13.75
N GLY A 144 5.21 12.09 14.28
CA GLY A 144 3.84 11.78 13.91
C GLY A 144 2.84 12.81 14.42
N MET A 145 1.89 13.16 13.56
CA MET A 145 0.65 13.89 13.88
C MET A 145 -0.55 13.13 13.37
#